data_AF-A0A0F9L1W3-F1
#
_entry.id   AF-A0A0F9L1W3-F1
#
_cell.length_a   1.000
_cell.length_b   1.000
_cell.length_c   1.000
_cell.angle_alpha   90.00
_cell.angle_beta   90.00
_cell.angle_gamma   90.00
#
_symmetry.space_group_name_H-M   'P 1'
#
loop_
_entity.id
_entity.type
_entity.pdbx_description
1 polymer ?
#
loop_
_entity_poly.entity_id
_entity_poly.type
_entity_poly.pdbx_seq_one_letter_code
_entity_poly.pdbx_strand_id
1 'polypeptide(L)'
;MKKKSILNDVIGPIMRGPSSSHTGAAYHIAKLVKMVVQDDFKKVDIIFNENSSWAQVYRMQNSEFAFIAGLIDYSIFNEDFFDLKEIIKERNISIGFQIQKIDEADHPNFVKLVIIYKNDKKLVITAKSIGGGMVILEKLNDWSV
;
A
#
# COMPACT_ATOMS: atom_id res chain seq x y z
N MET A 1 16.30 5.11 -24.65
CA MET A 1 15.12 5.73 -24.01
C MET A 1 14.09 4.66 -23.69
N LYS A 2 13.50 4.65 -22.48
CA LYS A 2 12.31 3.82 -22.21
C LYS A 2 11.15 4.32 -23.09
N LYS A 3 10.45 3.42 -23.79
CA LYS A 3 9.23 3.77 -24.53
C LYS A 3 8.19 4.30 -23.54
N LYS A 4 7.47 5.36 -23.93
CA LYS A 4 6.41 5.98 -23.15
C LYS A 4 5.06 5.73 -23.80
N SER A 5 4.06 5.35 -23.00
CA SER A 5 2.69 5.12 -23.43
C SER A 5 1.78 6.20 -22.88
N ILE A 6 0.88 6.72 -23.72
CA ILE A 6 -0.16 7.66 -23.28
C ILE A 6 -1.02 7.04 -22.18
N LEU A 7 -1.31 5.73 -22.26
CA LEU A 7 -2.24 5.05 -21.34
C LEU A 7 -1.60 4.58 -20.03
N ASN A 8 -0.27 4.55 -19.93
CA ASN A 8 0.42 4.04 -18.73
C ASN A 8 1.30 5.11 -18.06
N ASP A 9 1.90 6.00 -18.85
CA ASP A 9 2.84 7.00 -18.34
C ASP A 9 2.25 8.42 -18.24
N VAL A 10 1.15 8.71 -18.95
CA VAL A 10 0.55 10.06 -19.02
C VAL A 10 -0.83 10.07 -18.39
N ILE A 11 -1.75 9.27 -18.92
CA ILE A 11 -3.07 9.04 -18.36
C ILE A 11 -2.93 7.84 -17.44
N GLY A 12 -2.70 8.10 -16.15
CA GLY A 12 -2.64 7.03 -15.15
C GLY A 12 -3.96 6.25 -15.07
N PRO A 13 -3.98 5.09 -14.41
CA PRO A 13 -5.20 4.31 -14.21
C PRO A 13 -6.29 5.15 -13.55
N ILE A 14 -7.55 4.81 -13.81
CA ILE A 14 -8.68 5.40 -13.08
C ILE A 14 -8.43 5.16 -11.59
N MET A 15 -8.52 6.21 -10.78
CA MET A 15 -8.18 6.18 -9.37
C MET A 15 -9.04 7.14 -8.56
N ARG A 16 -9.20 6.88 -7.26
CA ARG A 16 -9.77 7.82 -6.31
C ARG A 16 -8.70 8.82 -5.86
N GLY A 17 -9.04 10.11 -5.87
CA GLY A 17 -8.21 11.15 -5.26
C GLY A 17 -8.13 11.04 -3.72
N PRO A 18 -7.38 11.92 -3.05
CA PRO A 18 -6.83 13.18 -3.59
C PRO A 18 -5.49 13.06 -4.32
N SER A 19 -4.74 11.95 -4.18
CA SER A 19 -3.37 11.86 -4.69
C SER A 19 -3.07 10.55 -5.40
N SER A 20 -2.49 10.64 -6.59
CA SER A 20 -2.02 9.47 -7.34
C SER A 20 -0.85 8.77 -6.64
N SER A 21 0.10 9.53 -6.11
CA SER A 21 1.28 8.98 -5.46
C SER A 21 1.03 8.46 -4.06
N HIS A 22 -0.02 8.93 -3.38
CA HIS A 22 -0.31 8.56 -1.99
C HIS A 22 -1.55 7.69 -1.86
N THR A 23 -2.65 8.02 -2.53
CA THR A 23 -3.92 7.27 -2.44
C THR A 23 -3.93 6.14 -3.47
N GLY A 24 -3.77 6.46 -4.75
CA GLY A 24 -3.79 5.47 -5.83
C GLY A 24 -2.66 4.43 -5.70
N ALA A 25 -1.44 4.89 -5.44
CA ALA A 25 -0.30 4.01 -5.24
C ALA A 25 -0.44 3.11 -4.00
N ALA A 26 -0.96 3.64 -2.88
CA ALA A 26 -1.22 2.82 -1.69
C ALA A 26 -2.20 1.68 -1.99
N TYR A 27 -3.27 1.97 -2.73
CA TYR A 27 -4.23 0.96 -3.18
C TYR A 27 -3.58 -0.10 -4.07
N HIS A 28 -2.79 0.30 -5.07
CA HIS A 28 -2.12 -0.66 -5.95
C HIS A 28 -1.09 -1.52 -5.24
N ILE A 29 -0.28 -0.94 -4.34
CA ILE A 29 0.65 -1.72 -3.51
C ILE A 29 -0.13 -2.73 -2.67
N ALA A 30 -1.20 -2.30 -2.01
CA ALA A 30 -2.05 -3.17 -1.21
C ALA A 30 -2.67 -4.31 -2.01
N LYS A 31 -3.13 -4.05 -3.24
CA LYS A 31 -3.66 -5.06 -4.16
C LYS A 31 -2.59 -6.07 -4.59
N LEU A 32 -1.37 -5.62 -4.90
CA LEU A 32 -0.27 -6.52 -5.22
C LEU A 32 0.08 -7.40 -4.00
N VAL A 33 0.15 -6.80 -2.82
CA VAL A 33 0.38 -7.55 -1.57
C VAL A 33 -0.74 -8.57 -1.34
N LYS A 34 -2.01 -8.18 -1.55
CA LYS A 34 -3.16 -9.08 -1.47
C LYS A 34 -3.05 -10.27 -2.43
N MET A 35 -2.57 -10.06 -3.66
CA MET A 35 -2.34 -11.16 -4.60
C MET A 35 -1.25 -12.13 -4.11
N VAL A 36 -0.21 -11.62 -3.44
CA VAL A 36 0.87 -12.44 -2.86
C VAL A 36 0.38 -13.25 -1.66
N VAL A 37 -0.37 -12.63 -0.74
CA VAL A 37 -0.71 -13.24 0.56
C VAL A 37 -2.11 -13.89 0.60
N GLN A 38 -2.95 -13.62 -0.39
CA GLN A 38 -4.35 -14.06 -0.48
C GLN A 38 -5.14 -13.74 0.80
N ASP A 39 -5.98 -14.66 1.29
CA ASP A 39 -6.75 -14.52 2.53
C ASP A 39 -6.08 -15.17 3.76
N ASP A 40 -4.78 -15.50 3.67
CA ASP A 40 -4.08 -16.27 4.70
C ASP A 40 -3.35 -15.43 5.76
N PHE A 41 -3.77 -14.19 5.98
CA PHE A 41 -3.15 -13.31 6.98
C PHE A 41 -4.12 -12.88 8.08
N LYS A 42 -3.55 -12.55 9.24
CA LYS A 42 -4.29 -12.02 10.40
C LYS A 42 -3.84 -10.61 10.79
N LYS A 43 -2.64 -10.19 10.38
CA LYS A 43 -2.13 -8.85 10.65
C LYS A 43 -1.29 -8.31 9.50
N VAL A 44 -1.40 -7.01 9.25
CA VAL A 44 -0.48 -6.25 8.40
C VAL A 44 -0.10 -4.95 9.11
N ASP A 45 1.19 -4.72 9.31
CA ASP A 45 1.71 -3.42 9.73
C ASP A 45 2.30 -2.70 8.50
N ILE A 46 1.74 -1.54 8.17
CA ILE A 46 2.24 -0.65 7.11
C ILE A 46 3.15 0.39 7.75
N ILE A 47 4.40 0.42 7.32
CA ILE A 47 5.46 1.19 7.96
C ILE A 47 6.03 2.18 6.95
N PHE A 48 5.91 3.46 7.30
CA PHE A 48 6.50 4.56 6.55
C PHE A 48 7.80 5.01 7.21
N ASN A 49 8.80 5.37 6.39
CA ASN A 49 10.03 5.95 6.92
C ASN A 49 9.75 7.33 7.52
N GLU A 50 10.35 7.67 8.66
CA GLU A 50 10.06 8.91 9.41
C GLU A 50 10.20 10.21 8.59
N ASN A 51 11.14 10.24 7.64
CA ASN A 51 11.39 11.39 6.77
C ASN A 51 10.72 11.26 5.38
N SER A 52 9.80 10.30 5.22
CA SER A 52 9.06 10.07 3.96
C SER A 52 7.92 11.06 3.77
N SER A 53 7.47 11.20 2.52
CA SER A 53 6.27 11.97 2.18
C SER A 53 5.02 11.38 2.86
N TRP A 54 4.89 10.04 2.89
CA TRP A 54 3.78 9.37 3.55
C TRP A 54 3.76 9.64 5.04
N ALA A 55 4.91 9.59 5.73
CA ALA A 55 4.95 9.88 7.17
C ALA A 55 4.35 11.26 7.50
N GLN A 56 4.53 12.24 6.62
CA GLN A 56 3.98 13.58 6.81
C GLN A 56 2.48 13.66 6.57
N VAL A 57 1.96 12.98 5.53
CA VAL A 57 0.61 13.28 5.01
C VAL A 57 -0.29 12.07 4.72
N TYR A 58 0.07 10.83 5.08
CA TYR A 58 -0.69 9.63 4.69
C TYR A 58 -2.17 9.68 5.11
N ARG A 59 -2.50 10.31 6.25
CA ARG A 59 -3.88 10.50 6.70
C ARG A 59 -4.62 11.53 5.86
N MET A 60 -4.02 12.71 5.66
CA MET A 60 -4.61 13.79 4.85
C MET A 60 -4.81 13.37 3.39
N GLN A 61 -3.98 12.45 2.90
CA GLN A 61 -4.08 11.88 1.55
C GLN A 61 -4.91 10.59 1.49
N ASN A 62 -5.60 10.19 2.57
CA ASN A 62 -6.42 8.98 2.65
C ASN A 62 -5.70 7.67 2.29
N SER A 63 -4.36 7.63 2.40
CA SER A 63 -3.58 6.42 2.12
C SER A 63 -3.97 5.28 3.04
N GLU A 64 -4.36 5.56 4.29
CA GLU A 64 -4.78 4.51 5.23
C GLU A 64 -5.98 3.71 4.70
N PHE A 65 -7.01 4.41 4.21
CA PHE A 65 -8.19 3.79 3.61
C PHE A 65 -7.83 3.06 2.32
N ALA A 66 -6.94 3.61 1.51
CA ALA A 66 -6.49 3.00 0.27
C ALA A 66 -5.72 1.69 0.52
N PHE A 67 -4.82 1.66 1.51
CA PHE A 67 -4.13 0.44 1.93
C PHE A 67 -5.11 -0.60 2.45
N ILE A 68 -6.04 -0.21 3.33
CA ILE A 68 -7.08 -1.11 3.86
C ILE A 68 -7.88 -1.71 2.71
N ALA A 69 -8.43 -0.86 1.83
CA ALA A 69 -9.24 -1.28 0.68
C ALA A 69 -8.53 -2.34 -0.16
N GLY A 70 -7.28 -2.08 -0.56
CA GLY A 70 -6.54 -3.01 -1.41
C GLY A 70 -6.23 -4.35 -0.71
N LEU A 71 -5.92 -4.33 0.59
CA LEU A 71 -5.59 -5.52 1.38
C LEU A 71 -6.80 -6.44 1.62
N ILE A 72 -8.01 -5.88 1.67
CA ILE A 72 -9.24 -6.67 1.87
C ILE A 72 -10.02 -6.91 0.56
N ASP A 73 -9.40 -6.61 -0.58
CA ASP A 73 -9.98 -6.71 -1.92
C ASP A 73 -11.27 -5.86 -2.12
N TYR A 74 -11.30 -4.68 -1.50
CA TYR A 74 -12.38 -3.71 -1.63
C TYR A 74 -12.14 -2.76 -2.80
N SER A 75 -13.21 -2.34 -3.47
CA SER A 75 -13.12 -1.34 -4.51
C SER A 75 -12.89 0.06 -3.90
N ILE A 76 -11.88 0.77 -4.41
CA ILE A 76 -11.58 2.15 -3.99
C ILE A 76 -12.66 3.16 -4.43
N PHE A 77 -13.56 2.75 -5.34
CA PHE A 77 -14.62 3.61 -5.88
C PHE A 77 -15.94 3.48 -5.14
N ASN A 78 -16.05 2.57 -4.18
CA ASN A 78 -17.28 2.41 -3.43
C ASN A 78 -17.59 3.70 -2.64
N GLU A 79 -18.89 3.97 -2.50
CA GLU A 79 -19.38 5.19 -1.84
C GLU A 79 -19.00 5.21 -0.36
N ASP A 80 -19.02 4.04 0.29
CA ASP A 80 -18.68 3.77 1.69
C ASP A 80 -17.16 3.58 1.93
N PHE A 81 -16.31 4.02 1.01
CA PHE A 81 -14.84 3.91 1.13
C PHE A 81 -14.29 4.47 2.46
N PHE A 82 -14.92 5.49 3.02
CA PHE A 82 -14.48 6.07 4.30
C PHE A 82 -14.98 5.30 5.53
N ASP A 83 -15.86 4.32 5.34
CA ASP A 83 -16.40 3.45 6.40
C ASP A 83 -15.58 2.15 6.55
N LEU A 84 -14.51 1.99 5.77
CA LEU A 84 -13.63 0.81 5.75
C LEU A 84 -13.09 0.38 7.13
N LYS A 85 -12.92 1.33 8.06
CA LYS A 85 -12.48 1.02 9.43
C LYS A 85 -13.53 0.25 10.22
N GLU A 86 -14.81 0.44 9.95
CA GLU A 86 -15.88 -0.36 10.54
C GLU A 86 -16.00 -1.70 9.81
N ILE A 87 -15.96 -1.69 8.46
CA ILE A 87 -16.03 -2.89 7.63
C ILE A 87 -14.95 -3.93 8.01
N ILE A 88 -13.73 -3.47 8.35
CA ILE A 88 -12.66 -4.40 8.71
C ILE A 88 -12.79 -5.01 10.11
N LYS A 89 -13.50 -4.36 11.05
CA LYS A 89 -13.71 -4.92 12.40
C LYS A 89 -14.41 -6.27 12.34
N GLU A 90 -15.29 -6.45 11.37
CA GLU A 90 -16.03 -7.70 11.15
C GLU A 90 -15.16 -8.83 10.58
N ARG A 91 -13.97 -8.52 10.06
CA ARG A 91 -13.13 -9.48 9.33
C ARG A 91 -12.03 -10.15 10.17
N ASN A 92 -11.92 -9.85 11.46
CA ASN A 92 -10.85 -10.38 12.34
C ASN A 92 -9.43 -10.17 11.80
N ILE A 93 -9.19 -9.09 11.06
CA ILE A 93 -7.88 -8.71 10.51
C ILE A 93 -7.42 -7.42 11.21
N SER A 94 -6.18 -7.41 11.68
CA SER A 94 -5.55 -6.22 12.24
C SER A 94 -4.71 -5.51 11.19
N ILE A 95 -5.01 -4.25 10.88
CA ILE A 95 -4.19 -3.43 9.98
C ILE A 95 -3.67 -2.21 10.76
N GLY A 96 -2.35 -2.11 10.87
CA GLY A 96 -1.66 -1.05 11.60
C GLY A 96 -0.90 -0.11 10.68
N PHE A 97 -0.72 1.13 11.12
CA PHE A 97 0.11 2.14 10.45
C PHE A 97 1.15 2.67 11.43
N GLN A 98 2.41 2.68 11.01
CA GLN A 98 3.55 3.06 11.85
C GLN A 98 4.48 4.00 11.09
N ILE A 99 5.12 4.88 11.85
CA ILE A 99 6.19 5.75 11.37
C ILE A 99 7.42 5.41 12.20
N GLN A 100 8.51 5.04 11.54
CA GLN A 100 9.78 4.71 12.18
C GLN A 100 10.93 4.95 11.20
N LYS A 101 12.16 5.00 11.72
CA LYS A 101 13.35 4.98 10.88
C LYS A 101 13.47 3.65 10.11
N ILE A 102 13.70 3.74 8.81
CA ILE A 102 13.98 2.61 7.91
C ILE A 102 15.25 2.96 7.13
N ASP A 103 16.37 2.34 7.50
CA ASP A 103 17.69 2.70 6.95
C ASP A 103 17.83 2.34 5.47
N GLU A 104 17.14 1.29 5.01
CA GLU A 104 17.17 0.87 3.61
C GLU A 104 16.22 1.64 2.67
N ALA A 105 15.47 2.62 3.18
CA ALA A 105 14.52 3.38 2.37
C ALA A 105 15.25 4.29 1.36
N ASP A 106 15.09 4.01 0.07
CA ASP A 106 15.81 4.69 -1.02
C ASP A 106 14.97 5.75 -1.77
N HIS A 107 13.71 5.90 -1.39
CA HIS A 107 12.75 6.76 -2.08
C HIS A 107 11.82 7.48 -1.09
N PRO A 108 11.41 8.74 -1.34
CA PRO A 108 10.51 9.48 -0.46
C PRO A 108 9.15 8.82 -0.23
N ASN A 109 8.72 7.95 -1.15
CA ASN A 109 7.48 7.16 -1.03
C ASN A 109 7.79 5.66 -0.88
N PHE A 110 8.82 5.32 -0.11
CA PHE A 110 9.10 3.94 0.27
C PHE A 110 8.13 3.48 1.37
N VAL A 111 7.70 2.22 1.31
CA VAL A 111 6.87 1.58 2.34
C VAL A 111 7.35 0.16 2.58
N LYS A 112 7.37 -0.22 3.86
CA LYS A 112 7.57 -1.60 4.30
C LYS A 112 6.25 -2.13 4.85
N LEU A 113 5.84 -3.31 4.40
CA LEU A 113 4.69 -4.02 4.93
C LEU A 113 5.19 -5.26 5.66
N VAL A 114 4.74 -5.44 6.90
CA VAL A 114 5.01 -6.64 7.69
C VAL A 114 3.71 -7.41 7.82
N ILE A 115 3.64 -8.58 7.19
CA ILE A 115 2.46 -9.45 7.17
C ILE A 115 2.69 -10.61 8.12
N ILE A 116 1.72 -10.85 9.00
CA ILE A 116 1.65 -12.04 9.85
C ILE A 116 0.53 -12.94 9.34
N TYR A 117 0.91 -14.14 8.92
CA TYR A 117 0.00 -15.18 8.44
C TYR A 117 -0.82 -15.75 9.59
N LYS A 118 -1.93 -16.43 9.27
CA LYS A 118 -2.76 -17.12 10.27
C LYS A 118 -1.97 -18.15 11.09
N ASN A 119 -0.99 -18.81 10.45
CA ASN A 119 -0.06 -19.77 11.03
C ASN A 119 1.17 -19.14 11.73
N ASP A 120 1.14 -17.83 12.01
CA ASP A 120 2.23 -17.08 12.68
C ASP A 120 3.52 -16.91 11.88
N LYS A 121 3.59 -17.40 10.64
CA LYS A 121 4.69 -17.04 9.74
C LYS A 121 4.66 -15.55 9.43
N LYS A 122 5.83 -15.01 9.10
CA LYS A 122 6.02 -13.60 8.75
C LYS A 122 6.54 -13.47 7.32
N LEU A 123 6.00 -12.50 6.60
CA LEU A 123 6.54 -12.01 5.33
C LEU A 123 6.74 -10.51 5.44
N VAL A 124 7.89 -10.03 4.99
CA VAL A 124 8.19 -8.60 4.84
C VAL A 124 8.17 -8.27 3.37
N ILE A 125 7.47 -7.20 3.00
CA ILE A 125 7.44 -6.70 1.62
C ILE A 125 7.91 -5.26 1.64
N THR A 126 8.77 -4.89 0.71
CA THR A 126 9.12 -3.48 0.46
C THR A 126 8.60 -3.04 -0.89
N ALA A 127 8.08 -1.83 -0.95
CA ALA A 127 7.53 -1.26 -2.16
C ALA A 127 7.76 0.25 -2.19
N LYS A 128 7.58 0.85 -3.37
CA LYS A 128 7.58 2.30 -3.52
C LYS A 128 6.62 2.80 -4.57
N SER A 129 6.04 3.97 -4.29
CA SER A 129 5.29 4.76 -5.25
C SER A 129 6.22 5.63 -6.07
N ILE A 130 6.23 5.48 -7.39
CA ILE A 130 7.15 6.19 -8.30
C ILE A 130 6.46 7.35 -9.06
N GLY A 131 5.25 7.73 -8.65
CA GLY A 131 4.47 8.82 -9.24
C GLY A 131 3.42 8.37 -10.25
N GLY A 132 2.39 9.19 -10.46
CA GLY A 132 1.29 8.89 -11.40
C GLY A 132 0.42 7.68 -11.03
N GLY A 133 0.50 7.20 -9.79
CA GLY A 133 -0.17 5.96 -9.35
C GLY A 133 0.59 4.67 -9.69
N MET A 134 1.76 4.78 -10.32
CA MET A 134 2.66 3.65 -10.59
C MET A 134 3.44 3.26 -9.34
N VAL A 135 3.68 1.97 -9.20
CA VAL A 135 4.31 1.37 -8.02
C VAL A 135 5.31 0.30 -8.41
N ILE A 136 6.28 0.05 -7.54
CA ILE A 136 7.23 -1.06 -7.66
C ILE A 136 7.16 -1.86 -6.37
N LEU A 137 6.98 -3.17 -6.50
CA LEU A 137 7.20 -4.14 -5.43
C LEU A 137 8.66 -4.58 -5.52
N GLU A 138 9.50 -4.26 -4.55
CA GLU A 138 10.95 -4.42 -4.69
C GLU A 138 11.46 -5.73 -4.11
N LYS A 139 10.98 -6.09 -2.92
CA LYS A 139 11.47 -7.27 -2.21
C LYS A 139 10.36 -7.99 -1.45
N LEU A 140 10.50 -9.31 -1.40
CA LEU A 140 9.78 -10.22 -0.51
C LEU A 140 10.83 -10.89 0.39
N ASN A 141 10.86 -10.53 1.66
CA ASN A 141 11.97 -10.76 2.57
C ASN A 141 13.28 -10.25 1.93
N ASP A 142 14.26 -11.13 1.74
CA ASP A 142 15.56 -10.79 1.14
C ASP A 142 15.59 -11.01 -0.39
N TRP A 143 14.49 -11.48 -0.98
CA TRP A 143 14.42 -11.78 -2.42
C TRP A 143 13.90 -10.58 -3.21
N SER A 144 14.65 -10.16 -4.24
CA SER A 144 14.27 -9.04 -5.12
C SER A 144 13.34 -9.53 -6.23
N VAL A 145 12.36 -8.71 -6.61
CA VAL A 145 11.29 -9.07 -7.56
C VAL A 145 11.17 -8.04 -8.68
#